data_AF-A0A401LXE2-F1
#
_entry.id   AF-A0A401LXE2-F1
#
_cell.length_a   1.000
_cell.length_b   1.000
_cell.length_c   1.000
_cell.angle_alpha   90.00
_cell.angle_beta   90.00
_cell.angle_gamma   90.00
#
_symmetry.space_group_name_H-M   'P 1'
#
loop_
_entity.id
_entity.type
_entity.pdbx_description
1 polymer ?
#
loop_
_entity_poly.entity_id
_entity_poly.type
_entity_poly.pdbx_seq_one_letter_code
_entity_poly.pdbx_strand_id
1 'polypeptide(L)'
;MVLFREQIESYKEKIGKGKAESTYRGLVADYKSLLLFMKTKKNIEDIAIDELEKSFIEDYYTWMLGTAGNANATAFNRVNTLKWPMYIAQEKGWLRVHPFTSFECKPEYKKRSFLTEEELQRIIHVELKYKRQRAMRDMFLFMCFTGLSYVDLKAITYDNIHTDSTAAHG
;
A
#
# COMPACT_ATOMS: atom_id res chain seq x y z
N MET A 1 -4.20 -10.78 -19.84
CA MET A 1 -4.56 -10.18 -18.52
C MET A 1 -5.40 -11.06 -17.59
N VAL A 2 -5.98 -12.15 -18.10
CA VAL A 2 -6.85 -13.07 -17.33
C VAL A 2 -6.19 -13.57 -16.04
N LEU A 3 -4.93 -14.01 -16.09
CA LEU A 3 -4.23 -14.52 -14.90
C LEU A 3 -4.21 -13.51 -13.74
N PHE A 4 -3.98 -12.23 -14.02
CA PHE A 4 -3.94 -11.22 -12.95
C PHE A 4 -5.33 -11.08 -12.30
N ARG A 5 -6.41 -11.10 -13.09
CA ARG A 5 -7.78 -11.12 -12.57
C ARG A 5 -8.04 -12.36 -11.70
N GLU A 6 -7.67 -13.55 -12.16
CA GLU A 6 -7.81 -14.80 -11.39
C GLU A 6 -7.07 -14.73 -10.05
N GLN A 7 -5.86 -14.18 -10.06
CA GLN A 7 -5.06 -14.02 -8.87
C GLN A 7 -5.68 -13.04 -7.86
N ILE A 8 -6.35 -11.98 -8.34
CA ILE A 8 -7.09 -11.03 -7.51
C ILE A 8 -8.31 -11.70 -6.88
N GLU A 9 -9.08 -12.48 -7.63
CA GLU A 9 -10.24 -13.21 -7.09
C GLU A 9 -9.80 -14.28 -6.07
N SER A 10 -8.73 -15.02 -6.35
CA SER A 10 -8.17 -15.96 -5.37
C SER A 10 -7.68 -15.27 -4.09
N TYR A 11 -7.15 -14.04 -4.19
CA TYR A 11 -6.77 -13.25 -3.02
C TYR A 11 -8.01 -12.85 -2.20
N LYS A 12 -9.10 -12.47 -2.88
CA LYS A 12 -10.35 -12.05 -2.27
C LYS A 12 -10.98 -13.14 -1.39
N GLU A 13 -10.97 -14.39 -1.85
CA GLU A 13 -11.51 -15.54 -1.10
C GLU A 13 -10.76 -15.81 0.23
N LYS A 14 -9.54 -15.30 0.35
CA LYS A 14 -8.67 -15.46 1.53
C LYS A 14 -8.77 -14.29 2.50
N ILE A 15 -9.57 -13.26 2.20
CA ILE A 15 -9.86 -12.17 3.14
C ILE A 15 -10.60 -12.74 4.35
N GLY A 16 -10.16 -12.36 5.55
CA GLY A 16 -10.65 -12.93 6.81
C GLY A 16 -10.03 -14.28 7.17
N LYS A 17 -9.21 -14.88 6.30
CA LYS A 17 -8.45 -16.13 6.52
C LYS A 17 -6.93 -15.90 6.51
N GLY A 18 -6.51 -14.67 6.82
CA GLY A 18 -5.08 -14.28 6.86
C GLY A 18 -4.63 -13.34 5.74
N LYS A 19 -5.51 -12.92 4.83
CA LYS A 19 -5.24 -11.82 3.88
C LYS A 19 -6.00 -10.55 4.26
N ALA A 20 -5.34 -9.41 4.04
CA ALA A 20 -5.86 -8.10 4.38
C ALA A 20 -6.73 -7.53 3.26
N GLU A 21 -7.89 -6.98 3.60
CA GLU A 21 -8.80 -6.35 2.63
C GLU A 21 -8.17 -5.11 1.96
N SER A 22 -7.36 -4.36 2.70
CA SER A 22 -6.64 -3.19 2.17
C SER A 22 -5.71 -3.55 1.01
N THR A 23 -5.00 -4.68 1.11
CA THR A 23 -4.15 -5.19 0.03
C THR A 23 -4.98 -5.57 -1.20
N TYR A 24 -6.12 -6.24 -1.03
CA TYR A 24 -7.02 -6.56 -2.14
C TYR A 24 -7.48 -5.31 -2.89
N ARG A 25 -7.89 -4.25 -2.16
CA ARG A 25 -8.27 -2.97 -2.78
C ARG A 25 -7.11 -2.36 -3.58
N GLY A 26 -5.89 -2.47 -3.07
CA GLY A 26 -4.68 -2.08 -3.80
C GLY A 26 -4.49 -2.86 -5.11
N LEU A 27 -4.57 -4.20 -5.05
CA LEU A 27 -4.44 -5.06 -6.24
C LEU A 27 -5.50 -4.74 -7.31
N VAL A 28 -6.75 -4.49 -6.90
CA VAL A 28 -7.83 -4.09 -7.81
C VAL A 28 -7.52 -2.73 -8.46
N ALA A 29 -6.99 -1.77 -7.71
CA ALA A 29 -6.60 -0.47 -8.26
C ALA A 29 -5.42 -0.58 -9.22
N ASP A 30 -4.48 -1.50 -8.96
CA ASP A 30 -3.35 -1.83 -9.84
C ASP A 30 -3.84 -2.42 -11.16
N TYR A 31 -4.73 -3.40 -11.08
CA TYR A 31 -5.35 -4.00 -12.26
C TYR A 31 -6.13 -2.99 -13.11
N LYS A 32 -6.91 -2.10 -12.48
CA LYS A 32 -7.64 -1.04 -13.21
C LYS A 32 -6.71 -0.06 -13.94
N SER A 33 -5.60 0.32 -13.32
CA SER A 33 -4.60 1.19 -13.96
C SER A 33 -3.97 0.51 -15.17
N LEU A 34 -3.66 -0.78 -15.07
CA LEU A 34 -3.11 -1.56 -16.17
C LEU A 34 -4.08 -1.65 -17.35
N LEU A 35 -5.36 -1.92 -17.10
CA LEU A 35 -6.40 -1.90 -18.14
C LEU A 35 -6.54 -0.51 -18.79
N LEU A 36 -6.45 0.56 -18.00
CA LEU A 36 -6.49 1.92 -18.52
C LEU A 36 -5.28 2.22 -19.42
N PHE A 37 -4.08 1.77 -19.04
CA PHE A 37 -2.89 1.88 -19.88
C PHE A 37 -3.07 1.14 -21.21
N MET A 38 -3.50 -0.12 -21.16
CA MET A 38 -3.73 -0.93 -22.36
C MET A 38 -4.71 -0.26 -23.32
N LYS A 39 -5.83 0.24 -22.78
CA LYS A 39 -6.84 0.94 -23.57
C LYS A 39 -6.32 2.26 -24.15
N THR A 40 -5.67 3.09 -23.34
CA THR A 40 -5.32 4.47 -23.74
C THR A 40 -4.03 4.59 -24.53
N LYS A 41 -3.03 3.75 -24.26
CA LYS A 41 -1.70 3.83 -24.90
C LYS A 41 -1.49 2.81 -25.99
N LYS A 42 -2.05 1.59 -25.82
CA LYS A 42 -1.86 0.47 -26.74
C LYS A 42 -3.10 0.19 -27.61
N ASN A 43 -4.26 0.74 -27.26
CA ASN A 43 -5.56 0.47 -27.90
C ASN A 43 -5.92 -1.02 -27.97
N ILE A 44 -5.62 -1.75 -26.90
CA ILE A 44 -5.92 -3.17 -26.75
C ILE A 44 -6.70 -3.40 -25.45
N GLU A 45 -7.50 -4.47 -25.42
CA GLU A 45 -8.27 -4.88 -24.23
C GLU A 45 -7.67 -6.09 -23.52
N ASP A 46 -6.92 -6.92 -24.25
CA ASP A 46 -6.19 -8.06 -23.70
C ASP A 46 -4.82 -8.23 -24.36
N ILE A 47 -3.97 -9.00 -23.71
CA ILE A 47 -2.64 -9.41 -24.18
C ILE A 47 -2.33 -10.78 -23.58
N ALA A 48 -1.80 -11.68 -24.41
CA ALA A 48 -1.37 -12.99 -23.95
C ALA A 48 -0.10 -12.86 -23.08
N ILE A 49 0.10 -13.81 -22.17
CA ILE A 49 1.19 -13.70 -21.18
C ILE A 49 2.55 -13.91 -21.84
N ASP A 50 2.61 -14.76 -22.86
CA ASP A 50 3.78 -15.04 -23.69
C ASP A 50 4.13 -13.91 -24.67
N GLU A 51 3.21 -13.00 -24.94
CA GLU A 51 3.44 -11.77 -25.72
C GLU A 51 3.98 -10.60 -24.88
N LEU A 52 4.01 -10.74 -23.55
CA LEU A 52 4.55 -9.70 -22.67
C LEU A 52 6.07 -9.70 -22.75
N GLU A 53 6.62 -8.62 -23.32
CA GLU A 53 8.05 -8.36 -23.34
C GLU A 53 8.46 -7.23 -22.40
N LYS A 54 9.76 -7.05 -22.18
CA LYS A 54 10.32 -5.96 -21.36
C LYS A 54 9.79 -4.56 -21.77
N SER A 55 9.61 -4.33 -23.06
CA SER A 55 9.07 -3.07 -23.62
C SER A 55 7.69 -2.72 -23.05
N PHE A 56 6.86 -3.72 -22.74
CA PHE A 56 5.53 -3.51 -22.19
C PHE A 56 5.59 -2.83 -20.81
N ILE A 57 6.47 -3.32 -19.92
CA ILE A 57 6.58 -2.76 -18.58
C ILE A 57 7.30 -1.41 -18.58
N GLU A 58 8.23 -1.19 -19.51
CA GLU A 58 8.89 0.10 -19.73
C GLU A 58 7.88 1.16 -20.20
N ASP A 59 7.03 0.81 -21.16
CA ASP A 59 5.95 1.68 -21.64
C ASP A 59 4.93 1.96 -20.54
N TYR A 60 4.57 0.94 -19.76
CA TYR A 60 3.61 1.10 -18.65
C TYR A 60 4.18 2.04 -17.58
N TYR A 61 5.44 1.85 -17.21
CA TYR A 61 6.13 2.72 -16.24
C TYR A 61 6.21 4.17 -16.75
N THR A 62 6.61 4.37 -18.01
CA THR A 62 6.69 5.69 -18.63
C THR A 62 5.32 6.37 -18.70
N TRP A 63 4.28 5.63 -19.08
CA TRP A 63 2.91 6.12 -19.11
C TRP A 63 2.40 6.51 -17.72
N MET A 64 2.72 5.74 -16.68
CA MET A 64 2.34 6.06 -15.31
C MET A 64 2.92 7.40 -14.84
N LEU A 65 4.21 7.63 -15.11
CA LEU A 65 4.88 8.87 -14.71
C LEU A 65 4.45 10.09 -15.53
N GLY A 66 4.25 9.91 -16.85
CA GLY A 66 3.91 10.99 -17.76
C GLY A 66 2.40 11.26 -17.83
N THR A 67 1.65 10.30 -18.39
CA THR A 67 0.23 10.49 -18.74
C THR A 67 -0.69 10.33 -17.55
N ALA A 68 -0.48 9.33 -16.71
CA ALA A 68 -1.34 9.09 -15.55
C ALA A 68 -0.96 9.95 -14.33
N GLY A 69 0.17 10.66 -14.39
CA GLY A 69 0.63 11.56 -13.33
C GLY A 69 0.89 10.87 -11.98
N ASN A 70 1.23 9.58 -11.99
CA ASN A 70 1.53 8.85 -10.77
C ASN A 70 2.88 9.27 -10.20
N ALA A 71 2.96 9.34 -8.87
CA ALA A 71 4.25 9.49 -8.18
C ALA A 71 5.15 8.26 -8.42
N ASN A 72 6.48 8.46 -8.41
CA ASN A 72 7.48 7.40 -8.60
C ASN A 72 7.24 6.17 -7.71
N ALA A 73 6.97 6.38 -6.41
CA ALA A 73 6.68 5.28 -5.49
C ALA A 73 5.44 4.46 -5.89
N THR A 74 4.40 5.12 -6.41
CA THR A 74 3.18 4.47 -6.89
C THR A 74 3.45 3.66 -8.15
N ALA A 75 4.17 4.22 -9.12
CA ALA A 75 4.54 3.54 -10.36
C ALA A 75 5.43 2.31 -10.07
N PHE A 76 6.40 2.45 -9.16
CA PHE A 76 7.24 1.35 -8.68
C PHE A 76 6.42 0.22 -8.06
N ASN A 77 5.48 0.54 -7.16
CA ASN A 77 4.62 -0.47 -6.53
C ASN A 77 3.76 -1.20 -7.57
N ARG A 78 3.16 -0.48 -8.52
CA ARG A 78 2.36 -1.07 -9.61
C ARG A 78 3.17 -2.01 -10.50
N VAL A 79 4.40 -1.63 -10.84
CA VAL A 79 5.34 -2.51 -11.55
C VAL A 79 5.59 -3.80 -10.76
N ASN A 80 5.88 -3.71 -9.47
CA ASN A 80 6.13 -4.89 -8.65
C ASN A 80 4.89 -5.78 -8.52
N THR A 81 3.70 -5.18 -8.39
CA THR A 81 2.44 -5.92 -8.43
C THR A 81 2.27 -6.66 -9.75
N LEU A 82 2.65 -6.06 -10.89
CA LEU A 82 2.56 -6.70 -12.20
C LEU A 82 3.60 -7.82 -12.41
N LYS A 83 4.76 -7.76 -11.76
CA LYS A 83 5.75 -8.86 -11.79
C LYS A 83 5.22 -10.13 -11.10
N TRP A 84 4.43 -9.99 -10.03
CA TRP A 84 3.89 -11.12 -9.28
C TRP A 84 3.15 -12.19 -10.13
N PRO A 85 2.15 -11.86 -10.97
CA PRO A 85 1.49 -12.85 -11.81
C PRO A 85 2.43 -13.48 -12.85
N MET A 86 3.51 -12.81 -13.25
CA MET A 86 4.50 -13.38 -14.17
C MET A 86 5.36 -14.45 -13.50
N TYR A 87 5.71 -14.30 -12.21
CA TYR A 87 6.33 -15.38 -11.45
C TYR A 87 5.42 -16.61 -11.35
N ILE A 88 4.12 -16.41 -11.12
CA ILE A 88 3.14 -17.51 -11.09
C ILE A 88 3.06 -18.21 -12.46
N ALA A 89 3.04 -17.43 -13.55
CA ALA A 89 3.04 -18.00 -14.90
C ALA A 89 4.31 -18.81 -15.20
N GLN A 90 5.47 -18.36 -14.69
CA GLN A 90 6.72 -19.09 -14.79
C GLN A 90 6.68 -20.40 -13.99
N GLU A 91 6.20 -20.37 -12.75
CA GLU A 91 6.03 -21.57 -11.91
C GLU A 91 5.09 -22.61 -12.55
N LYS A 92 4.05 -22.15 -13.26
CA LYS A 92 3.13 -22.99 -14.02
C LYS A 92 3.70 -23.51 -15.35
N GLY A 93 4.91 -23.09 -15.73
CA GLY A 93 5.55 -23.46 -17.00
C GLY A 93 4.99 -22.76 -18.23
N TRP A 94 4.14 -21.73 -18.06
CA TRP A 94 3.61 -20.93 -19.18
C TRP A 94 4.65 -19.98 -19.75
N LEU A 95 5.58 -19.54 -18.89
CA LEU A 95 6.74 -18.75 -19.27
C LEU A 95 8.00 -19.52 -18.94
N ARG A 96 8.93 -19.59 -19.89
CA ARG A 96 10.28 -20.14 -19.62
C ARG A 96 11.12 -19.16 -18.79
N VAL A 97 10.99 -17.86 -19.09
CA VAL A 97 11.75 -16.78 -18.47
C VAL A 97 10.79 -15.65 -18.12
N HIS A 98 10.93 -15.05 -16.93
CA HIS A 98 10.14 -13.91 -16.53
C HIS A 98 10.46 -12.68 -17.42
N PRO A 99 9.47 -12.08 -18.11
CA PRO A 99 9.72 -11.09 -19.17
C PRO A 99 10.26 -9.75 -18.67
N PHE A 100 9.97 -9.41 -17.41
CA PHE A 100 10.42 -8.15 -16.80
C PHE A 100 11.64 -8.28 -15.89
N THR A 101 12.41 -9.37 -16.01
CA THR A 101 13.57 -9.64 -15.14
C THR A 101 14.62 -8.53 -15.22
N SER A 102 14.89 -8.02 -16.42
CA SER A 102 15.86 -6.96 -16.67
C SER A 102 15.30 -5.55 -16.52
N PHE A 103 14.02 -5.40 -16.14
CA PHE A 103 13.43 -4.08 -15.89
C PHE A 103 13.70 -3.65 -14.45
N GLU A 104 14.44 -2.55 -14.32
CA GLU A 104 14.77 -1.93 -13.04
C GLU A 104 14.08 -0.57 -12.91
N CYS A 105 13.46 -0.34 -11.77
CA CYS A 105 13.03 0.98 -11.33
C CYS A 105 13.28 1.08 -9.82
N LYS A 106 13.53 2.30 -9.34
CA LYS A 106 13.79 2.55 -7.91
C LYS A 106 12.67 3.39 -7.32
N PRO A 107 12.18 3.04 -6.13
CA PRO A 107 11.21 3.88 -5.45
C PRO A 107 11.92 5.15 -5.00
N GLU A 108 11.34 6.29 -5.33
CA GLU A 108 11.71 7.55 -4.69
C GLU A 108 10.82 7.76 -3.49
N TYR A 109 11.28 7.30 -2.32
CA TYR A 109 10.58 7.56 -1.07
C TYR A 109 10.89 8.98 -0.64
N LYS A 110 9.86 9.82 -0.56
CA LYS A 110 9.99 11.11 0.14
C LYS A 110 10.44 10.82 1.56
N LYS A 111 11.52 11.49 2.00
CA LYS A 111 11.93 11.46 3.40
C LYS A 111 10.74 11.90 4.23
N ARG A 112 10.21 11.01 5.07
CA ARG A 112 9.23 11.40 6.08
C ARG A 112 9.96 12.23 7.11
N SER A 113 9.52 13.46 7.33
CA SER A 113 9.92 14.20 8.51
C SER A 113 9.37 13.48 9.74
N PHE A 114 10.15 13.52 10.82
CA PHE A 114 9.75 13.07 12.13
C PHE A 114 9.67 14.28 13.05
N LEU A 115 8.92 14.16 14.14
CA LEU A 115 8.90 15.20 15.16
C LEU A 115 10.13 15.06 16.05
N THR A 116 10.81 16.17 16.30
CA THR A 116 11.80 16.24 17.38
C THR A 116 11.09 16.29 18.75
N GLU A 117 11.84 16.04 19.82
CA GLU A 117 11.32 16.17 21.18
C GLU A 117 10.80 17.59 21.42
N GLU A 118 11.52 18.62 20.97
CA GLU A 118 11.12 20.02 21.11
C GLU A 118 9.83 20.32 20.34
N GLU A 119 9.63 19.70 19.17
CA GLU A 119 8.39 19.80 18.41
C GLU A 119 7.21 19.14 19.13
N LEU A 120 7.44 17.96 19.72
CA LEU A 120 6.44 17.27 20.53
C LEU A 120 6.06 18.09 21.76
N GLN A 121 7.04 18.64 22.47
CA GLN A 121 6.81 19.52 23.62
C GLN A 121 6.00 20.76 23.23
N ARG A 122 6.23 21.35 22.06
CA ARG A 122 5.39 22.45 21.56
C ARG A 122 3.93 22.00 21.32
N ILE A 123 3.72 20.79 20.79
CA ILE A 123 2.37 20.24 20.59
C ILE A 123 1.68 19.99 21.93
N ILE A 124 2.40 19.52 22.96
CA ILE A 124 1.84 19.30 24.30
C ILE A 124 1.29 20.60 24.89
N HIS A 125 2.09 21.68 24.81
CA HIS A 125 1.80 22.94 25.50
C HIS A 125 1.01 23.94 24.66
N VAL A 126 0.73 23.65 23.39
CA VAL A 126 -0.03 24.58 22.53
C VAL A 126 -1.44 24.82 23.07
N GLU A 127 -1.79 26.09 23.23
CA GLU A 127 -3.13 26.49 23.63
C GLU A 127 -4.10 26.43 22.44
N LEU A 128 -5.13 25.59 22.56
CA LEU A 128 -6.11 25.37 21.51
C LEU A 128 -7.48 25.86 21.94
N LYS A 129 -8.04 26.78 21.15
CA LYS A 129 -9.33 27.43 21.43
C LYS A 129 -10.49 26.44 21.36
N TYR A 130 -10.50 25.54 20.37
CA TYR A 130 -11.65 24.69 20.09
C TYR A 130 -11.53 23.30 20.73
N LYS A 131 -12.65 22.79 21.28
CA LYS A 131 -12.73 21.45 21.90
C LYS A 131 -12.27 20.33 20.95
N ARG A 132 -12.63 20.42 19.67
CA ARG A 132 -12.21 19.45 18.64
C ARG A 132 -10.70 19.41 18.46
N GLN A 133 -10.03 20.57 18.50
CA GLN A 133 -8.58 20.65 18.36
C GLN A 133 -7.88 20.03 19.58
N ARG A 134 -8.37 20.31 20.79
CA ARG A 134 -7.85 19.69 22.02
C ARG A 134 -7.96 18.17 21.96
N ALA A 135 -9.13 17.64 21.57
CA ALA A 135 -9.30 16.21 21.39
C ALA A 135 -8.34 15.61 20.32
N MET A 136 -8.11 16.31 19.20
CA MET A 136 -7.14 15.89 18.19
C MET A 136 -5.71 15.84 18.74
N ARG A 137 -5.30 16.86 19.50
CA ARG A 137 -4.00 16.89 20.17
C ARG A 137 -3.88 15.74 21.16
N ASP A 138 -4.86 15.54 22.02
CA ASP A 138 -4.81 14.52 23.07
C ASP A 138 -4.75 13.10 22.46
N MET A 139 -5.54 12.84 21.40
CA MET A 139 -5.45 11.59 20.63
C MET A 139 -4.07 11.41 19.98
N PHE A 140 -3.53 12.46 19.38
CA PHE A 140 -2.21 12.43 18.76
C PHE A 140 -1.10 12.14 19.78
N LEU A 141 -1.11 12.83 20.92
CA LEU A 141 -0.14 12.62 22.00
C LEU A 141 -0.26 11.21 22.58
N PHE A 142 -1.48 10.70 22.78
CA PHE A 142 -1.69 9.34 23.23
C PHE A 142 -1.06 8.32 22.27
N MET A 143 -1.19 8.52 20.95
CA MET A 143 -0.50 7.69 19.94
C MET A 143 1.03 7.81 20.04
N CYS A 144 1.57 9.02 20.26
CA CYS A 144 3.01 9.22 20.45
C CYS A 144 3.56 8.48 21.68
N PHE A 145 2.82 8.48 22.79
CA PHE A 145 3.27 7.84 24.04
C PHE A 145 3.06 6.33 24.06
N THR A 146 2.03 5.82 23.39
CA THR A 146 1.73 4.37 23.38
C THR A 146 2.28 3.64 22.16
N GLY A 147 2.68 4.38 21.12
CA GLY A 147 3.09 3.82 19.83
C GLY A 147 1.93 3.25 18.99
N LEU A 148 0.69 3.45 19.41
CA LEU A 148 -0.49 2.95 18.70
C LEU A 148 -0.70 3.67 17.36
N SER A 149 -1.11 2.90 16.34
CA SER A 149 -1.57 3.52 15.09
C SER A 149 -2.93 4.18 15.28
N TYR A 150 -3.29 5.09 14.37
CA TYR A 150 -4.62 5.71 14.40
C TYR A 150 -5.76 4.68 14.30
N VAL A 151 -5.54 3.60 13.54
CA VAL A 151 -6.54 2.53 13.37
C VAL A 151 -6.75 1.79 14.68
N ASP A 152 -5.66 1.49 15.40
CA ASP A 152 -5.72 0.82 16.70
C ASP A 152 -6.33 1.72 17.76
N LEU A 153 -5.95 3.00 17.81
CA LEU A 153 -6.58 3.99 18.68
C LEU A 153 -8.09 4.09 18.43
N LYS A 154 -8.52 4.02 17.17
CA LYS A 154 -9.95 4.06 16.84
C LYS A 154 -10.70 2.82 17.31
N ALA A 155 -10.02 1.69 17.42
CA ALA A 155 -10.59 0.41 17.86
C ALA A 155 -10.54 0.22 19.38
N ILE A 156 -9.73 1.01 20.10
CA ILE A 156 -9.58 0.89 21.56
C ILE A 156 -10.89 1.21 22.27
N THR A 157 -11.23 0.40 23.26
CA THR A 157 -12.32 0.65 24.21
C THR A 157 -11.76 0.74 25.63
N TYR A 158 -12.59 1.23 26.57
CA TYR A 158 -12.19 1.26 27.98
C TYR A 158 -11.93 -0.13 28.55
N ASP A 159 -12.51 -1.20 27.96
CA ASP A 159 -12.25 -2.59 28.36
C ASP A 159 -10.81 -3.01 28.06
N ASN A 160 -10.10 -2.31 27.18
CA ASN A 160 -8.68 -2.57 26.89
C ASN A 160 -7.73 -1.87 27.87
N ILE A 161 -8.24 -1.02 28.78
CA ILE A 161 -7.43 -0.25 29.73
C ILE A 161 -7.55 -0.89 31.11
N HIS A 162 -6.46 -1.51 31.57
CA HIS A 162 -6.36 -2.06 32.91
C HIS A 162 -5.31 -1.28 33.69
N THR A 163 -5.66 -0.90 34.92
CA THR A 163 -4.67 -0.40 35.88
C THR A 163 -4.08 -1.62 36.56
N ASP A 164 -2.75 -1.66 36.69
CA ASP A 164 -2.12 -2.65 37.58
C ASP A 164 -2.68 -2.42 38.98
N SER A 165 -3.55 -3.31 39.44
CA SER A 165 -4.02 -3.31 40.81
C SER A 165 -2.78 -3.49 41.69
N THR A 166 -2.48 -2.49 42.50
CA THR A 166 -1.38 -2.44 43.46
C THR A 166 -1.07 -3.82 44.01
N ALA A 167 0.14 -4.32 43.69
CA ALA A 167 0.71 -5.49 44.32
C ALA A 167 0.59 -5.31 45.84
N ALA A 168 -0.31 -6.09 46.44
CA ALA A 168 -0.32 -6.30 47.88
C ALA A 168 0.98 -7.02 48.23
N HIS A 169 1.99 -6.25 48.64
CA HIS A 169 3.11 -6.80 49.40
C HIS A 169 2.65 -6.89 50.85
N GLY A 170 2.50 -8.13 51.32
CA GLY A 170 2.31 -8.46 52.73
C GLY A 170 3.58 -8.33 53.55
#